data_AF-A0A8R1EED6-F1
#
_entry.id   AF-A0A8R1EED6-F1
#
_cell.length_a   1.000
_cell.length_b   1.000
_cell.length_c   1.000
_cell.angle_alpha   90.00
_cell.angle_beta   90.00
_cell.angle_gamma   90.00
#
_symmetry.space_group_name_H-M   'P 1'
#
loop_
_entity.id
_entity.type
_entity.pdbx_description
1 polymer ?
#
loop_
_entity_poly.entity_id
_entity_poly.type
_entity_poly.pdbx_seq_one_letter_code
_entity_poly.pdbx_strand_id
1 'polypeptide(L)'
;MLWEKIRMGKTPKADKDAAVHELYGLVKGHASKLIYSHDTSRVIECLVATEREGIINNLFNELTPEIVRMSKNVYSKFFVKKMLKNGTKEQRDLIINAFRGHASTLLRIKHAAEVLEYAYNDFANAHQRFNIITEFYGKEFILFRVCTGKSFMQNC
;
A
#
# COMPACT_ATOMS: atom_id res chain seq x y z
N MET A 1 -25.71 1.18 -9.88
CA MET A 1 -24.35 0.67 -10.16
C MET A 1 -24.14 -0.69 -9.48
N LEU A 2 -23.32 -1.60 -10.01
CA LEU A 2 -23.08 -2.96 -9.44
C LEU A 2 -22.78 -2.93 -7.92
N TRP A 3 -22.09 -1.91 -7.45
CA TRP A 3 -21.79 -1.68 -6.03
C TRP A 3 -23.03 -1.52 -5.14
N GLU A 4 -24.09 -0.88 -5.63
CA GLU A 4 -25.33 -0.72 -4.86
C GLU A 4 -25.99 -2.08 -4.60
N LYS A 5 -25.93 -3.00 -5.58
CA LYS A 5 -26.43 -4.38 -5.43
C LYS A 5 -25.64 -5.17 -4.37
N ILE A 6 -24.32 -4.95 -4.30
CA ILE A 6 -23.43 -5.57 -3.31
C ILE A 6 -23.72 -5.01 -1.90
N ARG A 7 -23.95 -3.70 -1.78
CA ARG A 7 -24.23 -3.01 -0.51
C ARG A 7 -25.64 -3.30 0.04
N MET A 8 -26.62 -3.59 -0.82
CA MET A 8 -27.98 -3.89 -0.37
C MET A 8 -27.99 -5.14 0.52
N GLY A 9 -28.45 -4.99 1.76
CA GLY A 9 -28.55 -6.10 2.73
C GLY A 9 -29.52 -7.20 2.32
N LYS A 10 -30.45 -6.89 1.40
CA LYS A 10 -31.51 -7.81 0.93
C LYS A 10 -31.05 -8.80 -0.14
N THR A 11 -29.85 -8.65 -0.70
CA THR A 11 -29.36 -9.52 -1.78
C THR A 11 -28.77 -10.82 -1.21
N PRO A 12 -29.12 -12.01 -1.75
CA PRO A 12 -28.50 -13.28 -1.36
C PRO A 12 -26.96 -13.25 -1.46
N LYS A 13 -26.26 -13.98 -0.58
CA LYS A 13 -24.78 -14.03 -0.60
C LYS A 13 -24.24 -14.51 -1.96
N ALA A 14 -24.88 -15.50 -2.57
CA ALA A 14 -24.47 -16.05 -3.87
C ALA A 14 -24.49 -14.99 -4.99
N ASP A 15 -25.55 -14.16 -5.06
CA ASP A 15 -25.67 -13.11 -6.07
C ASP A 15 -24.66 -11.98 -5.83
N LYS A 16 -24.32 -11.71 -4.57
CA LYS A 16 -23.25 -10.77 -4.23
C LYS A 16 -21.89 -11.30 -4.70
N ASP A 17 -21.61 -12.58 -4.49
CA ASP A 17 -20.36 -13.20 -4.93
C ASP A 17 -20.25 -13.20 -6.45
N ALA A 18 -21.32 -13.51 -7.17
CA ALA A 18 -21.37 -13.42 -8.64
C ALA A 18 -21.08 -11.98 -9.13
N ALA A 19 -21.72 -10.97 -8.55
CA ALA A 19 -21.50 -9.58 -8.91
C ALA A 19 -20.06 -9.11 -8.60
N VAL A 20 -19.46 -9.59 -7.50
CA VAL A 20 -18.08 -9.29 -7.15
C VAL A 20 -17.10 -9.94 -8.14
N HIS A 21 -17.37 -11.18 -8.57
CA HIS A 21 -16.56 -11.85 -9.59
C HIS A 21 -16.63 -11.15 -10.95
N GLU A 22 -17.82 -10.72 -11.37
CA GLU A 22 -18.01 -9.94 -12.60
C GLU A 22 -17.22 -8.62 -12.53
N LEU A 23 -17.35 -7.89 -11.41
CA LEU A 23 -16.64 -6.63 -11.20
C LEU A 23 -15.12 -6.82 -11.18
N TYR A 24 -14.63 -7.86 -10.52
CA TYR A 24 -13.21 -8.18 -10.50
C TYR A 24 -12.70 -8.55 -11.89
N GLY A 25 -13.49 -9.27 -12.70
CA GLY A 25 -13.16 -9.61 -14.08
C GLY A 25 -12.90 -8.37 -14.96
N LEU A 26 -13.65 -7.28 -14.74
CA LEU A 26 -13.45 -6.01 -15.46
C LEU A 26 -12.22 -5.24 -14.99
N VAL A 27 -11.86 -5.35 -13.71
CA VAL A 27 -10.73 -4.61 -13.11
C VAL A 27 -9.40 -5.33 -13.31
N LYS A 28 -9.40 -6.67 -13.35
CA LYS A 28 -8.20 -7.50 -13.47
C LYS A 28 -7.37 -7.10 -14.71
N GLY A 29 -6.07 -6.88 -14.51
CA GLY A 29 -5.14 -6.47 -15.56
C GLY A 29 -5.16 -4.98 -15.91
N HIS A 30 -6.11 -4.22 -15.36
CA HIS A 30 -6.22 -2.78 -15.53
C HIS A 30 -6.17 -2.02 -14.19
N ALA A 31 -5.98 -2.71 -13.06
CA ALA A 31 -6.05 -2.12 -11.73
C ALA A 31 -5.02 -1.00 -11.56
N SER A 32 -3.81 -1.19 -12.09
CA SER A 32 -2.73 -0.19 -12.09
C SER A 32 -3.11 1.12 -12.79
N LYS A 33 -3.96 1.09 -13.82
CA LYS A 33 -4.45 2.30 -14.51
C LYS A 33 -5.66 2.90 -13.80
N LEU A 34 -6.54 2.06 -13.28
CA LEU A 34 -7.81 2.45 -12.68
C LEU A 34 -7.66 3.06 -11.29
N ILE A 35 -6.61 2.72 -10.52
CA ILE A 35 -6.48 3.18 -9.14
C ILE A 35 -6.24 4.70 -8.99
N TYR A 36 -5.82 5.37 -10.06
CA TYR A 36 -5.40 6.77 -10.01
C TYR A 36 -6.51 7.80 -10.23
N SER A 37 -7.68 7.39 -10.75
CA SER A 37 -8.81 8.30 -11.02
C SER A 37 -9.87 8.23 -9.91
N HIS A 38 -10.49 9.36 -9.59
CA HIS A 38 -11.50 9.48 -8.52
C HIS A 38 -12.66 8.49 -8.63
N ASP A 39 -13.20 8.27 -9.82
CA ASP A 39 -14.39 7.43 -10.00
C ASP A 39 -14.02 5.93 -10.01
N THR A 40 -12.88 5.60 -10.61
CA THR A 40 -12.41 4.21 -10.75
C THR A 40 -11.70 3.72 -9.48
N SER A 41 -11.11 4.60 -8.68
CA SER A 41 -10.54 4.24 -7.38
C SER A 41 -11.64 3.75 -6.43
N ARG A 42 -12.83 4.34 -6.49
CA ARG A 42 -13.99 3.85 -5.72
C ARG A 42 -14.34 2.42 -6.07
N VAL A 43 -14.24 2.02 -7.33
CA VAL A 43 -14.49 0.62 -7.74
C VAL A 43 -13.53 -0.35 -7.06
N ILE A 44 -12.25 0.03 -6.95
CA ILE A 44 -11.25 -0.80 -6.27
C ILE A 44 -11.48 -0.80 -4.76
N GLU A 45 -11.80 0.34 -4.16
CA GLU A 45 -12.18 0.41 -2.74
C GLU A 45 -13.39 -0.48 -2.44
N CYS A 46 -14.37 -0.50 -3.35
CA CYS A 46 -15.54 -1.36 -3.28
C CYS A 46 -15.15 -2.84 -3.30
N LEU A 47 -14.25 -3.25 -4.21
CA LEU A 47 -13.73 -4.61 -4.27
C LEU A 47 -13.01 -4.99 -2.97
N VAL A 48 -12.18 -4.10 -2.43
CA VAL A 48 -11.46 -4.35 -1.16
C VAL A 48 -12.43 -4.44 0.03
N ALA A 49 -13.53 -3.67 0.02
CA ALA A 49 -14.55 -3.71 1.06
C ALA A 49 -15.37 -5.01 1.09
N THR A 50 -15.27 -5.88 0.08
CA THR A 50 -15.89 -7.21 0.08
C THR A 50 -15.16 -8.21 0.97
N GLU A 51 -13.94 -7.89 1.40
CA GLU A 51 -13.09 -8.71 2.29
C GLU A 51 -12.88 -10.14 1.75
N ARG A 52 -12.87 -10.30 0.42
CA ARG A 52 -12.55 -11.56 -0.26
C ARG A 52 -11.04 -11.67 -0.44
N GLU A 53 -10.39 -12.47 0.41
CA GLU A 53 -8.93 -12.60 0.44
C GLU A 53 -8.32 -12.92 -0.92
N GLY A 54 -8.91 -13.85 -1.69
CA GLY A 54 -8.40 -14.21 -3.02
C GLY A 54 -8.37 -13.04 -4.01
N ILE A 55 -9.38 -12.17 -3.98
CA ILE A 55 -9.46 -10.99 -4.85
C ILE A 55 -8.49 -9.91 -4.37
N ILE A 56 -8.46 -9.66 -3.06
CA ILE A 56 -7.57 -8.66 -2.44
C ILE A 56 -6.10 -9.01 -2.70
N ASN A 57 -5.73 -10.28 -2.54
CA ASN A 57 -4.36 -10.74 -2.77
C ASN A 57 -3.95 -10.58 -4.24
N ASN A 58 -4.84 -10.92 -5.17
CA ASN A 58 -4.56 -10.75 -6.60
C ASN A 58 -4.43 -9.25 -6.98
N LEU A 59 -5.33 -8.41 -6.48
CA LEU A 59 -5.24 -6.96 -6.69
C LEU A 59 -3.96 -6.38 -6.08
N PHE A 60 -3.59 -6.84 -4.88
CA PHE A 60 -2.36 -6.42 -4.23
C PHE A 60 -1.13 -6.81 -5.06
N ASN A 61 -1.07 -8.04 -5.57
CA ASN A 61 0.04 -8.50 -6.42
C ASN A 61 0.16 -7.65 -7.70
N GLU A 62 -0.97 -7.31 -8.34
CA GLU A 62 -0.99 -6.44 -9.52
C GLU A 62 -0.54 -5.00 -9.20
N LEU A 63 -0.88 -4.49 -8.01
CA LEU A 63 -0.60 -3.12 -7.58
C LEU A 63 0.73 -2.95 -6.83
N THR A 64 1.38 -4.04 -6.43
CA THR A 64 2.67 -4.06 -5.72
C THR A 64 3.75 -3.19 -6.38
N PRO A 65 3.98 -3.23 -7.70
CA PRO A 65 5.01 -2.37 -8.32
C PRO A 65 4.66 -0.87 -8.27
N GLU A 66 3.38 -0.54 -8.13
CA GLU A 66 2.89 0.85 -8.16
C GLU A 66 2.80 1.48 -6.76
N ILE A 67 3.09 0.75 -5.67
CA ILE A 67 2.88 1.20 -4.28
C ILE A 67 3.48 2.59 -3.99
N VAL A 68 4.70 2.85 -4.43
CA VAL A 68 5.37 4.14 -4.22
C VAL A 68 4.65 5.27 -4.95
N ARG A 69 4.18 5.02 -6.17
CA ARG A 69 3.45 6.00 -6.97
C ARG A 69 2.04 6.19 -6.43
N MET A 70 1.40 5.12 -5.98
CA MET A 70 0.08 5.14 -5.35
C MET A 70 0.05 5.97 -4.07
N SER A 71 1.09 5.89 -3.23
CA SER A 71 1.19 6.71 -2.02
C SER A 71 1.26 8.22 -2.30
N LYS A 72 1.72 8.62 -3.49
CA LYS A 72 1.84 10.04 -3.88
C LYS A 72 0.53 10.65 -4.38
N ASN A 73 -0.42 9.83 -4.83
CA ASN A 73 -1.69 10.31 -5.39
C ASN A 73 -2.79 10.36 -4.31
N VAL A 74 -3.63 11.39 -4.39
CA VAL A 74 -4.70 11.74 -3.43
C VAL A 74 -5.72 10.60 -3.24
N TYR A 75 -6.00 9.82 -4.29
CA TYR A 75 -7.01 8.76 -4.29
C TYR A 75 -6.39 7.39 -3.98
N SER A 76 -5.33 7.01 -4.69
CA SER A 76 -4.72 5.68 -4.55
C SER A 76 -4.04 5.46 -3.19
N LYS A 77 -3.72 6.52 -2.44
CA LYS A 77 -3.16 6.42 -1.08
C LYS A 77 -4.08 5.65 -0.12
N PHE A 78 -5.40 5.74 -0.31
CA PHE A 78 -6.37 5.09 0.57
C PHE A 78 -6.28 3.57 0.48
N PHE A 79 -6.02 3.04 -0.73
CA PHE A 79 -5.76 1.62 -0.92
C PHE A 79 -4.52 1.17 -0.13
N VAL A 80 -3.41 1.90 -0.22
CA VAL A 80 -2.17 1.56 0.52
C VAL A 80 -2.42 1.59 2.02
N LYS A 81 -3.10 2.62 2.55
CA LYS A 81 -3.47 2.69 3.98
C LYS A 81 -4.37 1.53 4.40
N LYS A 82 -5.32 1.13 3.55
CA LYS A 82 -6.22 0.01 3.81
C LYS A 82 -5.45 -1.31 3.85
N MET A 83 -4.49 -1.52 2.96
CA MET A 83 -3.62 -2.70 2.97
C MET A 83 -2.67 -2.71 4.17
N LEU A 84 -2.18 -1.57 4.63
CA LEU A 84 -1.42 -1.49 5.88
C LEU A 84 -2.28 -1.91 7.09
N LYS A 85 -3.54 -1.46 7.14
CA LYS A 85 -4.45 -1.76 8.25
C LYS A 85 -4.96 -3.21 8.25
N ASN A 86 -5.42 -3.70 7.09
CA ASN A 86 -6.15 -4.96 6.96
C ASN A 86 -5.31 -6.09 6.34
N GLY A 87 -4.18 -5.78 5.71
CA GLY A 87 -3.34 -6.77 5.02
C GLY A 87 -2.56 -7.65 5.99
N THR A 88 -2.02 -8.75 5.45
CA THR A 88 -1.18 -9.70 6.19
C THR A 88 0.18 -9.07 6.53
N LYS A 89 0.91 -9.68 7.47
CA LYS A 89 2.27 -9.22 7.83
C LYS A 89 3.20 -9.16 6.62
N GLU A 90 3.13 -10.16 5.75
CA GLU A 90 3.92 -10.24 4.52
C GLU A 90 3.61 -9.09 3.56
N GLN A 91 2.33 -8.76 3.37
CA GLN A 91 1.92 -7.63 2.53
C GLN A 91 2.40 -6.29 3.09
N ARG A 92 2.35 -6.11 4.42
CA ARG A 92 2.88 -4.92 5.09
C ARG A 92 4.38 -4.80 4.90
N ASP A 93 5.10 -5.90 5.07
CA ASP A 93 6.55 -5.93 4.85
C ASP A 93 6.91 -5.57 3.40
N LEU A 94 6.15 -6.05 2.42
CA LEU A 94 6.31 -5.66 1.00
C LEU A 94 6.09 -4.16 0.79
N ILE A 95 5.05 -3.57 1.37
CA ILE A 95 4.78 -2.12 1.28
C ILE A 95 5.94 -1.32 1.89
N ILE A 96 6.39 -1.68 3.08
CA ILE A 96 7.47 -0.97 3.79
C ILE A 96 8.80 -1.12 3.02
N ASN A 97 9.08 -2.31 2.48
CA ASN A 97 10.25 -2.53 1.64
C ASN A 97 10.19 -1.69 0.36
N ALA A 98 9.01 -1.50 -0.25
CA ALA A 98 8.84 -0.64 -1.42
C ALA A 98 9.12 0.85 -1.11
N PHE A 99 8.95 1.30 0.14
CA PHE A 99 9.29 2.67 0.54
C PHE A 99 10.78 2.92 0.72
N ARG A 100 11.60 1.87 0.82
CA ARG A 100 13.05 1.99 0.97
C ARG A 100 13.66 2.63 -0.28
N GLY A 101 14.46 3.68 -0.10
CA GLY A 101 15.06 4.44 -1.20
C GLY A 101 14.14 5.52 -1.77
N HIS A 102 12.92 5.63 -1.26
CA HIS A 102 11.94 6.64 -1.64
C HIS A 102 11.41 7.45 -0.46
N ALA A 103 11.81 7.15 0.78
CA ALA A 103 11.29 7.79 1.99
C ALA A 103 11.49 9.31 1.97
N SER A 104 12.66 9.76 1.51
CA SER A 104 13.00 11.17 1.35
C SER A 104 12.09 11.91 0.35
N THR A 105 11.62 11.21 -0.69
CA THR A 105 10.70 11.78 -1.69
C THR A 105 9.26 11.74 -1.20
N LEU A 106 8.88 10.67 -0.49
CA LEU A 106 7.54 10.50 0.06
C LEU A 106 7.24 11.53 1.15
N LEU A 107 8.20 11.85 2.03
CA LEU A 107 7.99 12.89 3.05
C LEU A 107 7.75 14.30 2.51
N ARG A 108 8.26 14.63 1.30
CA ARG A 108 8.04 15.95 0.69
C ARG A 108 6.60 16.17 0.25
N ILE A 109 5.85 15.10 0.02
CA ILE A 109 4.47 15.15 -0.46
C ILE A 109 3.56 14.87 0.74
N LYS A 110 2.72 15.85 1.12
CA LYS A 110 1.81 15.75 2.28
C LYS A 110 1.09 14.40 2.37
N HIS A 111 0.48 13.97 1.26
CA HIS A 111 -0.29 12.74 1.22
C HIS A 111 0.54 11.47 1.34
N ALA A 112 1.74 11.45 0.78
CA ALA A 112 2.63 10.30 0.91
C ALA A 112 3.28 10.26 2.30
N ALA A 113 3.56 11.41 2.89
CA ALA A 113 4.04 11.53 4.26
C ALA A 113 3.05 10.91 5.25
N GLU A 114 1.74 11.20 5.11
CA GLU A 114 0.67 10.58 5.92
C GLU A 114 0.68 9.04 5.85
N VAL A 115 0.98 8.46 4.67
CA VAL A 115 1.03 7.00 4.48
C VAL A 115 2.30 6.42 5.08
N LEU A 116 3.44 7.09 4.86
CA LEU A 116 4.74 6.66 5.38
C LEU A 116 4.79 6.72 6.90
N GLU A 117 4.25 7.80 7.49
CA GLU A 117 4.13 7.97 8.94
C GLU A 117 3.24 6.86 9.54
N TYR A 118 2.11 6.57 8.91
CA TYR A 118 1.23 5.48 9.34
C TYR A 118 1.92 4.12 9.31
N ALA A 119 2.68 3.83 8.24
CA ALA A 119 3.48 2.61 8.14
C ALA A 119 4.58 2.55 9.21
N TYR A 120 5.26 3.67 9.47
CA TYR A 120 6.37 3.78 10.41
C TYR A 120 5.92 3.59 11.87
N ASN A 121 4.83 4.25 12.27
CA ASN A 121 4.35 4.26 13.65
C ASN A 121 3.72 2.92 14.06
N ASP A 122 2.86 2.36 13.21
CA ASP A 122 2.01 1.23 13.62
C ASP A 122 2.56 -0.13 13.21
N PHE A 123 3.36 -0.21 12.14
CA PHE A 123 3.70 -1.49 11.51
C PHE A 123 5.20 -1.75 11.29
N ALA A 124 6.04 -0.71 11.29
CA ALA A 124 7.45 -0.89 10.99
C ALA A 124 8.24 -1.47 12.17
N ASN A 125 9.04 -2.50 11.88
CA ASN A 125 10.00 -3.10 12.80
C ASN A 125 11.22 -2.17 13.02
N ALA A 126 11.97 -2.38 14.11
CA ALA A 126 13.15 -1.56 14.44
C ALA A 126 14.14 -1.41 13.26
N HIS A 127 14.41 -2.49 12.53
CA HIS A 127 15.27 -2.47 11.35
C HIS A 127 14.68 -1.66 10.18
N GLN A 128 13.36 -1.76 9.95
CA GLN A 128 12.67 -0.99 8.90
C GLN A 128 12.64 0.50 9.24
N ARG A 129 12.37 0.85 10.51
CA ARG A 129 12.43 2.22 11.00
C ARG A 129 13.82 2.83 10.81
N PHE A 130 14.85 2.07 11.18
CA PHE A 130 16.23 2.48 10.97
C PHE A 130 16.56 2.71 9.48
N ASN A 131 16.09 1.85 8.58
CA ASN A 131 16.29 2.03 7.13
C ASN A 131 15.61 3.29 6.59
N ILE A 132 14.41 3.62 7.08
CA ILE A 132 13.72 4.84 6.71
C ILE A 132 14.48 6.06 7.23
N ILE A 133 14.89 6.04 8.50
CA ILE A 133 15.64 7.13 9.15
C ILE A 133 16.99 7.39 8.46
N THR A 134 17.73 6.33 8.15
CA THR A 134 19.06 6.46 7.52
C THR A 134 19.02 7.10 6.14
N GLU A 135 17.91 7.03 5.43
CA GLU A 135 17.75 7.73 4.16
C GLU A 135 17.78 9.28 4.32
N PHE A 136 17.44 9.80 5.51
CA PHE A 136 17.46 11.24 5.80
C PHE A 136 18.84 11.78 6.13
N TYR A 137 19.74 10.96 6.69
CA TYR A 137 21.10 11.37 7.07
C TYR A 137 22.06 11.46 5.87
N GLY A 138 21.59 11.22 4.65
CA GLY A 138 22.34 11.43 3.42
C GLY A 138 23.19 10.22 2.98
N LYS A 139 23.58 10.25 1.70
CA LYS A 139 24.33 9.16 1.03
C LYS A 139 25.71 8.89 1.65
N GLU A 140 26.32 9.91 2.28
CA GLU A 140 27.62 9.79 2.95
C GLU A 140 27.58 8.82 4.14
N PHE A 141 26.47 8.81 4.90
CA PHE A 141 26.30 7.89 6.02
C PHE A 141 26.11 6.43 5.56
N ILE A 142 25.46 6.24 4.40
CA ILE A 142 25.26 4.91 3.80
C ILE A 142 26.60 4.35 3.27
N LEU A 143 27.43 5.19 2.64
CA LEU A 143 28.73 4.78 2.09
C LEU A 143 29.71 4.35 3.20
N PHE A 144 29.73 5.07 4.32
CA PHE A 144 30.56 4.71 5.47
C PHE A 144 30.25 3.30 5.99
N ARG A 145 28.97 2.88 5.99
CA ARG A 145 28.56 1.55 6.45
C ARG A 145 28.86 0.40 5.48
N VAL A 146 28.84 0.65 4.18
CA VAL A 146 29.14 -0.40 3.17
C VAL A 146 30.63 -0.69 3.14
N CYS A 147 31.48 0.32 3.33
CA CYS A 147 32.94 0.16 3.37
C CYS A 147 33.45 -0.31 4.75
N THR A 148 32.76 0.03 5.85
CA THR A 148 33.14 -0.41 7.19
C THR A 148 32.02 -1.27 7.77
N GLY A 149 32.22 -2.59 7.78
CA GLY A 149 31.29 -3.54 8.40
C GLY A 149 31.21 -3.43 9.93
N LYS A 150 30.91 -2.24 10.47
CA LYS A 150 30.74 -1.98 11.91
C LYS A 150 29.48 -1.15 12.16
N SER A 151 28.64 -1.64 13.06
CA SER A 151 27.49 -0.96 13.63
C SER A 151 27.94 0.17 14.56
N PHE A 152 27.82 1.41 14.12
CA PHE A 152 28.14 2.61 14.89
C PHE A 152 26.90 3.10 15.67
N MET A 153 26.38 2.27 16.57
CA MET A 153 25.41 2.70 17.58
C MET A 153 25.96 2.34 18.96
N GLN A 154 27.04 3.01 19.34
CA GLN A 154 27.41 3.20 20.73
C GLN A 154 27.78 4.68 20.90
N ASN A 155 26.95 5.37 21.70
CA ASN A 155 27.13 6.72 22.23
C ASN A 155 26.73 7.90 21.33
N CYS A 156 25.44 8.26 21.40
CA CYS A 156 24.98 9.56 21.87
C CYS A 156 23.72 9.34 22.71
#